data_AF-A0A428YUS6-F1
#
_entry.id   AF-A0A428YUS6-F1
#
_cell.length_a   1.000
_cell.length_b   1.000
_cell.length_c   1.000
_cell.angle_alpha   90.00
_cell.angle_beta   90.00
_cell.angle_gamma   90.00
#
_symmetry.space_group_name_H-M   'P 1'
#
loop_
_entity.id
_entity.type
_entity.pdbx_description
1 polymer ?
#
loop_
_entity_poly.entity_id
_entity_poly.type
_entity_poly.pdbx_seq_one_letter_code
_entity_poly.pdbx_strand_id
1 'polypeptide(L)'
;MDNDDQIDDTSTEETEVEETETDTDTDADDGAEDLGDKGKRALDAMKGERNAARKQLRETVNLLATALGKTPDQVRAMLKDGQLELPGKKTTDDSADGDVDVDQIRADAQRTADAKANRRIVLAELKAAAAGKLADPADASVFINADEFEVDEHGNVDPDELADAISDLLTKKPHLAAKQATKFGSHDGGPRNGGKKSLSEQIAEAQKAGNHRLAISLKNQLLAEQASKQ
;
A
#
# COMPACT_ATOMS: atom_id res chain seq x y z
N MET A 1 -35.16 15.63 -72.27
CA MET A 1 -36.22 15.15 -71.37
C MET A 1 -35.51 14.48 -70.23
N ASP A 2 -35.05 15.37 -69.35
CA ASP A 2 -34.49 15.12 -68.04
C ASP A 2 -35.53 14.44 -67.17
N ASN A 3 -35.12 13.45 -66.40
CA ASN A 3 -35.81 13.10 -65.17
C ASN A 3 -34.77 12.64 -64.14
N ASP A 4 -34.49 13.58 -63.24
CA ASP A 4 -34.00 13.37 -61.89
C ASP A 4 -34.79 12.26 -61.17
N ASP A 5 -34.09 11.54 -60.29
CA ASP A 5 -34.52 11.17 -58.93
C ASP A 5 -33.41 10.26 -58.36
N GLN A 6 -32.41 10.85 -57.69
CA GLN A 6 -32.32 10.91 -56.23
C GLN A 6 -32.50 9.54 -55.55
N ILE A 7 -31.38 8.86 -55.34
CA ILE A 7 -31.27 7.82 -54.31
C ILE A 7 -30.86 8.52 -53.02
N ASP A 8 -31.75 8.33 -52.08
CA ASP A 8 -31.88 8.93 -50.75
C ASP A 8 -30.73 8.56 -49.81
N ASP A 9 -30.44 9.54 -48.96
CA ASP A 9 -29.38 9.66 -47.98
C ASP A 9 -29.69 8.79 -46.76
N THR A 10 -28.83 7.82 -46.44
CA THR A 10 -28.94 7.06 -45.19
C THR A 10 -28.45 7.93 -44.04
N SER A 11 -29.33 8.85 -43.63
CA SER A 11 -29.20 9.65 -42.43
C SER A 11 -29.20 8.72 -41.20
N THR A 12 -28.06 8.66 -40.54
CA THR A 12 -27.91 8.08 -39.21
C THR A 12 -28.57 9.04 -38.23
N GLU A 13 -29.80 8.73 -37.80
CA GLU A 13 -30.45 9.43 -36.69
C GLU A 13 -29.70 9.13 -35.39
N GLU A 14 -28.74 9.98 -35.07
CA GLU A 14 -28.30 10.21 -33.70
C GLU A 14 -29.49 10.79 -32.93
N THR A 15 -30.23 9.92 -32.25
CA THR A 15 -31.23 10.36 -31.27
C THR A 15 -30.47 10.77 -30.00
N GLU A 16 -29.94 11.98 -30.01
CA GLU A 16 -29.43 12.69 -28.83
C GLU A 16 -30.65 13.13 -28.00
N VAL A 17 -31.09 12.26 -27.08
CA VAL A 17 -32.13 12.60 -26.12
C VAL A 17 -31.48 13.42 -25.00
N GLU A 18 -31.28 14.71 -25.26
CA GLU A 18 -30.95 15.71 -24.25
C GLU A 18 -32.22 16.00 -23.42
N GLU A 19 -32.57 15.11 -22.50
CA GLU A 19 -33.52 15.41 -21.43
C GLU A 19 -32.83 16.33 -20.41
N THR A 20 -32.78 17.61 -20.77
CA THR A 20 -32.63 18.73 -19.84
C THR A 20 -33.90 18.85 -19.01
N GLU A 21 -34.08 17.94 -18.05
CA GLU A 21 -34.99 18.19 -16.92
C GLU A 21 -34.34 19.24 -16.00
N THR A 22 -34.41 20.50 -16.44
CA THR A 22 -34.41 21.64 -15.53
C THR A 22 -35.74 21.61 -14.80
N ASP A 23 -35.81 20.77 -13.78
CA ASP A 23 -36.86 20.78 -12.76
C ASP A 23 -36.62 22.03 -11.91
N THR A 24 -36.99 23.20 -12.45
CA THR A 24 -37.10 24.44 -11.70
C THR A 24 -38.35 24.35 -10.84
N ASP A 25 -38.25 23.54 -9.79
CA ASP A 25 -39.18 23.56 -8.65
C ASP A 25 -38.81 24.79 -7.80
N THR A 26 -39.09 25.97 -8.36
CA THR A 26 -39.18 27.23 -7.62
C THR A 26 -40.50 27.26 -6.88
N ASP A 27 -40.65 26.39 -5.89
CA ASP A 27 -41.73 26.48 -4.92
C ASP A 27 -41.18 26.95 -3.58
N ALA A 28 -41.45 28.24 -3.35
CA ALA A 28 -41.58 28.92 -2.06
C ALA A 28 -40.46 28.70 -1.03
N ASP A 29 -39.46 29.59 -1.14
CA ASP A 29 -38.47 29.95 -0.11
C ASP A 29 -39.10 30.68 1.09
N ASP A 30 -40.21 30.17 1.66
CA ASP A 30 -40.89 30.82 2.79
C ASP A 30 -40.48 30.25 4.16
N GLY A 31 -39.57 29.26 4.19
CA GLY A 31 -39.11 28.62 5.43
C GLY A 31 -37.60 28.67 5.69
N ALA A 32 -36.79 29.06 4.72
CA ALA A 32 -35.33 29.11 4.90
C ALA A 32 -34.86 30.38 5.61
N GLU A 33 -35.68 31.44 5.65
CA GLU A 33 -35.35 32.71 6.29
C GLU A 33 -35.24 32.59 7.82
N ASP A 34 -35.94 31.62 8.43
CA ASP A 34 -36.00 31.44 9.89
C ASP A 34 -34.81 30.64 10.47
N LEU A 35 -33.95 30.08 9.61
CA LEU A 35 -32.90 29.13 10.00
C LEU A 35 -31.50 29.74 10.19
N GLY A 36 -31.33 31.04 9.99
CA GLY A 36 -30.04 31.76 10.07
C GLY A 36 -28.97 31.23 9.10
N ASP A 37 -27.80 31.88 9.08
CA ASP A 37 -26.72 31.57 8.12
C ASP A 37 -26.21 30.11 8.21
N LYS A 38 -26.30 29.50 9.39
CA LYS A 38 -25.86 28.12 9.60
C LYS A 38 -26.85 27.10 9.04
N GLY A 39 -28.16 27.33 9.21
CA GLY A 39 -29.17 26.41 8.71
C GLY A 39 -29.28 26.44 7.19
N LYS A 40 -29.14 27.62 6.55
CA LYS A 40 -29.06 27.73 5.09
C LYS A 40 -27.89 26.94 4.50
N ARG A 41 -26.68 27.09 5.08
CA ARG A 41 -25.50 26.32 4.66
C ARG A 41 -25.66 24.80 4.83
N ALA A 42 -26.31 24.37 5.90
CA ALA A 42 -26.57 22.95 6.14
C ALA A 42 -27.55 22.37 5.09
N LEU A 43 -28.59 23.12 4.75
CA LEU A 43 -29.54 22.73 3.70
C LEU A 43 -28.89 22.70 2.32
N ASP A 44 -28.03 23.67 2.00
CA ASP A 44 -27.30 23.68 0.73
C ASP A 44 -26.32 22.50 0.64
N ALA A 45 -25.61 22.19 1.72
CA ALA A 45 -24.74 21.02 1.80
C ALA A 45 -25.54 19.72 1.60
N MET A 46 -26.69 19.58 2.27
CA MET A 46 -27.54 18.39 2.17
C MET A 46 -28.16 18.24 0.76
N LYS A 47 -28.60 19.35 0.15
CA LYS A 47 -29.07 19.37 -1.25
C LYS A 47 -27.94 18.98 -2.20
N GLY A 48 -26.73 19.47 -1.97
CA GLY A 48 -25.52 19.10 -2.71
C GLY A 48 -25.21 17.60 -2.62
N GLU A 49 -25.20 17.04 -1.41
CA GLU A 49 -25.00 15.61 -1.17
C GLU A 49 -26.09 14.75 -1.84
N ARG A 50 -27.36 15.17 -1.74
CA ARG A 50 -28.49 14.48 -2.40
C ARG A 50 -28.32 14.46 -3.91
N ASN A 51 -27.91 15.57 -4.50
CA ASN A 51 -27.71 15.68 -5.94
C ASN A 51 -26.50 14.86 -6.40
N ALA A 52 -25.41 14.85 -5.61
CA ALA A 52 -24.24 14.00 -5.87
C ALA A 52 -24.58 12.51 -5.81
N ALA A 53 -25.34 12.08 -4.80
CA ALA A 53 -25.81 10.70 -4.66
C ALA A 53 -26.73 10.30 -5.82
N ARG A 54 -27.65 11.19 -6.24
CA ARG A 54 -28.50 10.95 -7.43
C ARG A 54 -27.68 10.80 -8.71
N LYS A 55 -26.61 11.57 -8.88
CA LYS A 55 -25.70 11.45 -10.03
C LYS A 55 -24.98 10.11 -10.03
N GLN A 56 -24.40 9.71 -8.90
CA GLN A 56 -23.75 8.40 -8.74
C GLN A 56 -24.73 7.24 -9.00
N LEU A 57 -25.99 7.36 -8.56
CA LEU A 57 -27.01 6.37 -8.83
C LEU A 57 -27.33 6.27 -10.34
N ARG A 58 -27.43 7.40 -11.04
CA ARG A 58 -27.63 7.39 -12.50
C ARG A 58 -26.44 6.76 -13.22
N GLU A 59 -25.22 7.09 -12.83
CA GLU A 59 -24.00 6.51 -13.40
C GLU A 59 -23.93 4.99 -13.19
N THR A 60 -24.19 4.52 -11.97
CA THR A 60 -24.19 3.07 -11.67
C THR A 60 -25.29 2.33 -12.41
N VAL A 61 -26.51 2.87 -12.48
CA VAL A 61 -27.61 2.29 -13.26
C VAL A 61 -27.26 2.22 -14.75
N ASN A 62 -26.65 3.27 -15.31
CA ASN A 62 -26.22 3.27 -16.71
C ASN A 62 -25.11 2.24 -16.97
N LEU A 63 -24.16 2.10 -16.06
CA LEU A 63 -23.08 1.11 -16.17
C LEU A 63 -23.64 -0.32 -16.10
N LEU A 64 -24.57 -0.58 -15.18
CA LEU A 64 -25.29 -1.86 -15.09
C LEU A 64 -26.13 -2.13 -16.34
N ALA A 65 -26.78 -1.12 -16.90
CA ALA A 65 -27.54 -1.22 -18.14
C ALA A 65 -26.66 -1.66 -19.30
N THR A 66 -25.49 -1.02 -19.48
CA THR A 66 -24.50 -1.39 -20.50
C THR A 66 -23.96 -2.80 -20.29
N ALA A 67 -23.63 -3.17 -19.04
CA ALA A 67 -23.08 -4.48 -18.72
C ALA A 67 -24.09 -5.63 -18.94
N LEU A 68 -25.38 -5.37 -18.70
CA LEU A 68 -26.45 -6.35 -18.83
C LEU A 68 -27.14 -6.32 -20.20
N GLY A 69 -26.76 -5.39 -21.09
CA GLY A 69 -27.44 -5.18 -22.38
C GLY A 69 -28.91 -4.80 -22.25
N LYS A 70 -29.28 -4.12 -21.15
CA LYS A 70 -30.65 -3.73 -20.80
C LYS A 70 -30.78 -2.21 -20.83
N THR A 71 -32.02 -1.70 -20.87
CA THR A 71 -32.24 -0.26 -20.71
C THR A 71 -32.11 0.15 -19.24
N PRO A 72 -31.74 1.42 -18.95
CA PRO A 72 -31.71 1.94 -17.58
C PRO A 72 -33.02 1.72 -16.81
N ASP A 73 -34.16 1.81 -17.48
CA ASP A 73 -35.48 1.60 -16.87
C ASP A 73 -35.73 0.13 -16.51
N GLN A 74 -35.25 -0.81 -17.33
CA GLN A 74 -35.31 -2.24 -17.01
C GLN A 74 -34.40 -2.57 -15.82
N VAL A 75 -33.23 -1.95 -15.74
CA VAL A 75 -32.32 -2.11 -14.59
C VAL A 75 -32.97 -1.53 -13.33
N ARG A 76 -33.59 -0.35 -13.41
CA ARG A 76 -34.36 0.24 -12.29
C ARG A 76 -35.54 -0.63 -11.86
N ALA A 77 -36.26 -1.24 -12.80
CA ALA A 77 -37.33 -2.19 -12.51
C ALA A 77 -36.77 -3.43 -11.79
N MET A 78 -35.66 -3.99 -12.26
CA MET A 78 -35.00 -5.14 -11.61
C MET A 78 -34.44 -4.82 -10.21
N LEU A 79 -33.96 -3.58 -10.00
CA LEU A 79 -33.60 -3.06 -8.68
C LEU A 79 -34.80 -2.93 -7.73
N LYS A 80 -35.98 -2.59 -8.28
CA LYS A 80 -37.23 -2.43 -7.53
C LYS A 80 -37.84 -3.80 -7.19
N ASP A 81 -37.72 -4.75 -8.12
CA ASP A 81 -38.21 -6.12 -7.98
C ASP A 81 -37.23 -7.02 -7.20
N GLY A 82 -36.10 -6.48 -6.74
CA GLY A 82 -35.10 -7.19 -5.92
C GLY A 82 -34.25 -8.21 -6.68
N GLN A 83 -34.28 -8.21 -8.01
CA GLN A 83 -33.48 -9.12 -8.84
C GLN A 83 -32.02 -8.67 -8.97
N LEU A 84 -31.70 -7.43 -8.60
CA LEU A 84 -30.37 -6.86 -8.70
C LEU A 84 -30.11 -5.97 -7.47
N GLU A 85 -29.12 -6.35 -6.66
CA GLU A 85 -28.74 -5.57 -5.48
C GLU A 85 -27.66 -4.55 -5.84
N LEU A 86 -27.83 -3.33 -5.35
CA LEU A 86 -26.77 -2.32 -5.45
C LEU A 86 -25.73 -2.58 -4.37
N PRO A 87 -24.42 -2.49 -4.69
CA PRO A 87 -23.40 -2.50 -3.67
C PRO A 87 -23.64 -1.31 -2.72
N GLY A 88 -24.02 -1.61 -1.48
CA GLY A 88 -24.27 -0.61 -0.43
C GLY A 88 -25.73 -0.18 -0.22
N LYS A 89 -26.71 -0.72 -0.97
CA LYS A 89 -28.13 -0.54 -0.61
C LYS A 89 -28.44 -1.41 0.61
N LYS A 90 -28.28 -0.86 1.81
CA LYS A 90 -29.04 -1.35 2.97
C LYS A 90 -30.51 -1.15 2.63
N THR A 91 -31.23 -2.26 2.50
CA THR A 91 -32.68 -2.31 2.32
C THR A 91 -33.35 -1.40 3.35
N THR A 92 -34.05 -0.38 2.88
CA THR A 92 -34.88 0.50 3.72
C THR A 92 -36.15 -0.19 4.23
N ASP A 93 -36.30 -1.50 4.01
CA ASP A 93 -37.41 -2.30 4.55
C ASP A 93 -37.05 -3.00 5.88
N ASP A 94 -35.79 -2.92 6.34
CA ASP A 94 -35.39 -3.31 7.71
C ASP A 94 -35.43 -2.13 8.70
N SER A 95 -36.04 -1.01 8.31
CA SER A 95 -36.18 0.20 9.14
C SER A 95 -37.61 0.37 9.70
N ALA A 96 -38.28 -0.74 9.98
CA ALA A 96 -39.43 -0.80 10.87
C ALA A 96 -39.00 -1.59 12.12
N ASP A 97 -38.57 -0.87 13.16
CA ASP A 97 -38.23 -1.40 14.49
C ASP A 97 -37.11 -2.45 14.58
N GLY A 98 -36.00 -2.26 13.85
CA GLY A 98 -34.77 -3.02 14.03
C GLY A 98 -33.73 -2.20 14.79
N ASP A 99 -33.46 -2.54 16.06
CA ASP A 99 -32.23 -2.12 16.72
C ASP A 99 -31.06 -2.40 15.76
N VAL A 100 -30.40 -1.34 15.29
CA VAL A 100 -29.12 -1.47 14.61
C VAL A 100 -28.25 -2.25 15.59
N ASP A 101 -27.87 -3.48 15.26
CA ASP A 101 -27.10 -4.34 16.16
C ASP A 101 -25.71 -3.71 16.37
N VAL A 102 -25.64 -2.83 17.39
CA VAL A 102 -24.47 -2.01 17.71
C VAL A 102 -23.29 -2.90 18.05
N ASP A 103 -23.55 -4.10 18.55
CA ASP A 103 -22.54 -5.09 18.87
C ASP A 103 -21.98 -5.74 17.60
N GLN A 104 -22.80 -6.04 16.59
CA GLN A 104 -22.30 -6.45 15.27
C GLN A 104 -21.48 -5.35 14.59
N ILE A 105 -21.95 -4.09 14.62
CA ILE A 105 -21.19 -2.96 14.06
C ILE A 105 -19.84 -2.80 14.78
N ARG A 106 -19.83 -2.94 16.11
CA ARG A 106 -18.59 -2.85 16.90
C ARG A 106 -17.65 -4.01 16.58
N ALA A 107 -18.17 -5.22 16.45
CA ALA A 107 -17.40 -6.41 16.11
C ALA A 107 -16.78 -6.31 14.70
N ASP A 108 -17.54 -5.82 13.71
CA ASP A 108 -17.04 -5.60 12.36
C ASP A 108 -16.01 -4.47 12.31
N ALA A 109 -16.23 -3.38 13.05
CA ALA A 109 -15.27 -2.30 13.19
C ALA A 109 -13.96 -2.78 13.85
N GLN A 110 -14.05 -3.64 14.87
CA GLN A 110 -12.88 -4.26 15.51
C GLN A 110 -12.15 -5.18 14.53
N ARG A 111 -12.86 -6.11 13.88
CA ARG A 111 -12.27 -7.04 12.91
C ARG A 111 -11.56 -6.32 11.76
N THR A 112 -12.13 -5.26 11.23
CA THR A 112 -11.51 -4.46 10.16
C THR A 112 -10.31 -3.66 10.64
N ALA A 113 -10.36 -3.13 11.87
CA ALA A 113 -9.23 -2.46 12.50
C ALA A 113 -8.06 -3.43 12.76
N ASP A 114 -8.36 -4.61 13.30
CA ASP A 114 -7.38 -5.67 13.61
C ASP A 114 -6.75 -6.21 12.34
N ALA A 115 -7.54 -6.50 11.30
CA ALA A 115 -7.02 -6.93 10.00
C ALA A 115 -6.06 -5.88 9.40
N LYS A 116 -6.39 -4.59 9.49
CA LYS A 116 -5.54 -3.50 9.01
C LYS A 116 -4.25 -3.36 9.84
N ALA A 117 -4.32 -3.61 11.14
CA ALA A 117 -3.16 -3.59 12.04
C ALA A 117 -2.25 -4.78 11.77
N ASN A 118 -2.79 -6.00 11.72
CA ASN A 118 -2.07 -7.23 11.43
C ASN A 118 -1.33 -7.14 10.10
N ARG A 119 -2.00 -6.65 9.04
CA ARG A 119 -1.35 -6.40 7.74
C ARG A 119 -0.16 -5.44 7.84
N ARG A 120 -0.24 -4.39 8.66
CA ARG A 120 0.88 -3.46 8.86
C ARG A 120 2.03 -4.10 9.61
N ILE A 121 1.75 -4.97 10.57
CA ILE A 121 2.75 -5.73 11.31
C ILE A 121 3.49 -6.67 10.37
N VAL A 122 2.76 -7.49 9.59
CA VAL A 122 3.37 -8.38 8.59
C VAL A 122 4.24 -7.61 7.61
N LEU A 123 3.77 -6.46 7.11
CA LEU A 123 4.57 -5.61 6.21
C LEU A 123 5.83 -5.04 6.86
N ALA A 124 5.80 -4.72 8.15
CA ALA A 124 6.96 -4.22 8.88
C ALA A 124 7.97 -5.34 9.12
N GLU A 125 7.51 -6.51 9.56
CA GLU A 125 8.35 -7.69 9.76
C GLU A 125 8.95 -8.18 8.45
N LEU A 126 8.17 -8.23 7.37
CA LEU A 126 8.67 -8.58 6.03
C LEU A 126 9.78 -7.62 5.58
N LYS A 127 9.61 -6.32 5.78
CA LYS A 127 10.66 -5.32 5.49
C LYS A 127 11.89 -5.49 6.38
N ALA A 128 11.70 -5.83 7.65
CA ALA A 128 12.78 -6.08 8.58
C ALA A 128 13.57 -7.34 8.19
N ALA A 129 12.88 -8.44 7.88
CA ALA A 129 13.48 -9.69 7.42
C ALA A 129 14.19 -9.55 6.06
N ALA A 130 13.69 -8.66 5.20
CA ALA A 130 14.29 -8.31 3.93
C ALA A 130 15.54 -7.42 4.06
N ALA A 131 15.71 -6.72 5.19
CA ALA A 131 16.82 -5.81 5.39
C ALA A 131 18.17 -6.54 5.28
N GLY A 132 19.03 -6.07 4.38
CA GLY A 132 20.33 -6.68 4.10
C GLY A 132 20.29 -7.91 3.18
N LYS A 133 19.11 -8.49 2.90
CA LYS A 133 18.92 -9.53 1.88
C LYS A 133 18.58 -8.93 0.52
N LEU A 134 17.64 -7.97 0.50
CA LEU A 134 17.23 -7.24 -0.69
C LEU A 134 17.96 -5.89 -0.79
N ALA A 135 18.15 -5.41 -2.02
CA ALA A 135 18.74 -4.11 -2.31
C ALA A 135 17.86 -2.97 -1.78
N ASP A 136 16.54 -3.09 -1.95
CA ASP A 136 15.53 -2.25 -1.28
C ASP A 136 14.60 -3.16 -0.45
N PRO A 137 14.51 -2.96 0.88
CA PRO A 137 13.55 -3.69 1.72
C PRO A 137 12.09 -3.48 1.30
N ALA A 138 11.75 -2.36 0.66
CA ALA A 138 10.38 -2.08 0.23
C ALA A 138 9.91 -3.00 -0.90
N ASP A 139 10.83 -3.52 -1.73
CA ASP A 139 10.52 -4.45 -2.83
C ASP A 139 9.85 -5.73 -2.33
N ALA A 140 10.13 -6.15 -1.09
CA ALA A 140 9.49 -7.30 -0.49
C ALA A 140 7.95 -7.17 -0.50
N SER A 141 7.42 -6.00 -0.11
CA SER A 141 5.96 -5.76 -0.09
C SER A 141 5.30 -5.65 -1.47
N VAL A 142 6.10 -5.53 -2.54
CA VAL A 142 5.63 -5.48 -3.92
C VAL A 142 5.53 -6.89 -4.51
N PHE A 143 6.46 -7.78 -4.13
CA PHE A 143 6.57 -9.12 -4.73
C PHE A 143 6.04 -10.24 -3.84
N ILE A 144 5.85 -10.00 -2.55
CA ILE A 144 5.34 -10.97 -1.58
C ILE A 144 4.01 -10.43 -1.04
N ASN A 145 3.00 -11.30 -1.05
CA ASN A 145 1.68 -10.97 -0.56
C ASN A 145 1.63 -11.08 0.98
N ALA A 146 1.40 -9.96 1.67
CA ALA A 146 1.35 -9.94 3.13
C ALA A 146 0.12 -10.65 3.71
N ASP A 147 -0.93 -10.87 2.91
CA ASP A 147 -2.17 -11.51 3.36
C ASP A 147 -2.06 -13.06 3.37
N GLU A 148 -0.95 -13.63 2.87
CA GLU A 148 -0.67 -15.07 2.90
C GLU A 148 -0.07 -15.54 4.23
N PHE A 149 0.46 -14.62 5.04
CA PHE A 149 1.08 -14.95 6.32
C PHE A 149 0.06 -14.89 7.46
N GLU A 150 0.06 -15.92 8.30
CA GLU A 150 -0.76 -15.95 9.49
C GLU A 150 -0.11 -15.16 10.63
N VAL A 151 -0.95 -14.47 11.40
CA VAL A 151 -0.53 -13.72 12.59
C VAL A 151 -1.13 -14.41 13.80
N ASP A 152 -0.31 -14.71 14.79
CA ASP A 152 -0.75 -15.35 16.04
C ASP A 152 -1.53 -14.38 16.96
N GLU A 153 -2.05 -14.90 18.08
CA GLU A 153 -2.77 -14.10 19.08
C GLU A 153 -1.90 -12.99 19.72
N HIS A 154 -0.58 -13.07 19.56
CA HIS A 154 0.38 -12.10 20.08
C HIS A 154 0.82 -11.07 19.03
N GLY A 155 0.34 -11.17 17.79
CA GLY A 155 0.72 -10.27 16.71
C GLY A 155 2.01 -10.64 15.99
N ASN A 156 2.55 -11.84 16.19
CA ASN A 156 3.78 -12.28 15.54
C ASN A 156 3.50 -13.11 14.30
N VAL A 157 4.47 -13.09 13.38
CA VAL A 157 4.53 -13.90 12.16
C VAL A 157 5.70 -14.86 12.30
N ASP A 158 5.62 -16.02 11.67
CA ASP A 158 6.74 -16.96 11.62
C ASP A 158 7.95 -16.32 10.88
N PRO A 159 9.08 -16.07 11.57
CA PRO A 159 10.25 -15.45 10.96
C PRO A 159 10.94 -16.36 9.93
N ASP A 160 10.85 -17.68 10.10
CA ASP A 160 11.46 -18.64 9.20
C ASP A 160 10.67 -18.70 7.89
N GLU A 161 9.33 -18.68 7.95
CA GLU A 161 8.46 -18.61 6.77
C GLU A 161 8.73 -17.33 5.95
N LEU A 162 8.86 -16.18 6.62
CA LEU A 162 9.25 -14.92 5.96
C LEU A 162 10.64 -15.02 5.32
N ALA A 163 11.59 -15.65 6.00
CA ALA A 163 12.96 -15.81 5.50
C ALA A 163 13.02 -16.72 4.26
N ASP A 164 12.21 -17.77 4.22
CA ASP A 164 12.08 -18.69 3.10
C ASP A 164 11.41 -18.01 1.90
N ALA A 165 10.31 -17.28 2.12
CA ALA A 165 9.66 -16.50 1.07
C ALA A 165 10.62 -15.48 0.40
N ILE A 166 11.45 -14.81 1.20
CA ILE A 166 12.48 -13.90 0.67
C ILE A 166 13.57 -14.66 -0.12
N SER A 167 13.97 -15.85 0.35
CA SER A 167 14.98 -16.68 -0.33
C SER A 167 14.47 -17.21 -1.67
N ASP A 168 13.20 -17.60 -1.73
CA ASP A 168 12.51 -17.98 -2.96
C ASP A 168 12.39 -16.80 -3.93
N LEU A 169 12.08 -15.60 -3.41
CA LEU A 169 12.06 -14.38 -4.21
C LEU A 169 13.43 -14.09 -4.82
N LEU A 170 14.50 -14.20 -4.04
CA LEU A 170 15.88 -13.99 -4.51
C LEU A 170 16.29 -15.03 -5.57
N THR A 171 15.83 -16.27 -5.43
CA THR A 171 16.07 -17.33 -6.42
C THR A 171 15.38 -17.01 -7.75
N LYS A 172 14.13 -16.53 -7.71
CA LYS A 172 13.37 -16.13 -8.90
C LYS A 172 13.87 -14.81 -9.50
N LYS A 173 14.34 -13.89 -8.65
CA LYS A 173 14.70 -12.51 -9.00
C LYS A 173 16.05 -12.13 -8.38
N PRO A 174 17.16 -12.69 -8.90
CA PRO A 174 18.49 -12.46 -8.33
C PRO A 174 18.96 -11.00 -8.43
N HIS A 175 18.37 -10.21 -9.32
CA HIS A 175 18.66 -8.79 -9.46
C HIS A 175 18.19 -7.94 -8.26
N LEU A 176 17.29 -8.46 -7.43
CA LEU A 176 16.83 -7.79 -6.22
C LEU A 176 17.78 -7.98 -5.04
N ALA A 177 18.76 -8.88 -5.13
CA ALA A 177 19.69 -9.14 -4.05
C ALA A 177 20.49 -7.89 -3.67
N ALA A 178 20.66 -7.67 -2.37
CA ALA A 178 21.54 -6.62 -1.87
C ALA A 178 22.95 -6.85 -2.44
N LYS A 179 23.49 -5.81 -3.09
CA LYS A 179 24.93 -5.81 -3.41
C LYS A 179 25.67 -5.81 -2.08
N GLN A 180 26.58 -6.76 -1.88
CA GLN A 180 27.46 -6.73 -0.71
C GLN A 180 28.14 -5.37 -0.66
N ALA A 181 27.76 -4.56 0.34
CA ALA A 181 28.44 -3.31 0.60
C ALA A 181 29.90 -3.66 0.88
N THR A 182 30.80 -3.20 0.03
CA THR A 182 32.22 -3.20 0.38
C THR A 182 32.32 -2.48 1.71
N LYS A 183 32.88 -3.13 2.73
CA LYS A 183 33.06 -2.55 4.07
C LYS A 183 33.97 -1.33 3.93
N PHE A 184 33.38 -0.17 3.63
CA PHE A 184 34.07 1.10 3.69
C PHE A 184 34.41 1.34 5.15
N GLY A 185 35.68 1.60 5.42
CA GLY A 185 36.14 1.92 6.76
C GLY A 185 35.25 3.00 7.36
N SER A 186 34.83 2.81 8.60
CA SER A 186 34.09 3.82 9.36
C SER A 186 34.78 5.18 9.18
N HIS A 187 34.01 6.25 8.96
CA HIS A 187 34.53 7.63 8.93
C HIS A 187 35.12 8.05 10.30
N ASP A 188 34.90 7.26 11.35
CA ASP A 188 35.55 7.34 12.65
C ASP A 188 36.82 6.45 12.74
N GLY A 189 37.29 5.95 11.61
CA GLY A 189 38.56 5.25 11.45
C GLY A 189 39.73 6.21 11.51
N GLY A 190 39.82 7.03 12.56
CA GLY A 190 41.09 7.66 12.96
C GLY A 190 42.18 6.57 13.01
N PRO A 191 43.46 6.92 12.75
CA PRO A 191 44.53 5.95 12.54
C PRO A 191 44.51 4.91 13.66
N ARG A 192 44.02 3.70 13.35
CA ARG A 192 44.05 2.59 14.29
C ARG A 192 45.50 2.19 14.45
N ASN A 193 46.23 2.89 15.31
CA ASN A 193 47.41 2.38 16.00
C ASN A 193 46.97 1.32 17.05
N GLY A 194 46.08 0.41 16.64
CA GLY A 194 45.41 -0.56 17.49
C GLY A 194 46.24 -1.82 17.60
N GLY A 195 47.32 -1.74 18.36
CA GLY A 195 48.25 -2.82 18.66
C GLY A 195 49.66 -2.42 18.32
N LYS A 196 50.52 -2.25 19.33
CA LYS A 196 51.97 -2.28 19.10
C LYS A 196 52.22 -3.58 18.33
N LYS A 197 52.75 -3.49 17.10
CA LYS A 197 53.11 -4.68 16.30
C LYS A 197 53.84 -5.67 17.20
N SER A 198 53.54 -6.95 17.09
CA SER A 198 54.24 -7.96 17.88
C SER A 198 55.75 -7.82 17.69
N LEU A 199 56.57 -8.15 18.70
CA LEU A 199 58.03 -8.10 18.56
C LEU A 199 58.50 -8.86 17.31
N SER A 200 57.84 -9.97 16.97
CA SER A 200 58.04 -10.72 15.72
C SER A 200 57.76 -9.92 14.45
N GLU A 201 56.66 -9.16 14.38
CA GLU A 201 56.35 -8.32 13.22
C GLU A 201 57.31 -7.14 13.11
N GLN A 202 57.72 -6.55 14.24
CA GLN A 202 58.73 -5.48 14.26
C GLN A 202 60.09 -5.98 13.77
N ILE A 203 60.48 -7.21 14.14
CA ILE A 203 61.71 -7.86 13.64
C ILE A 203 61.62 -8.06 12.13
N ALA A 204 60.50 -8.59 11.63
CA ALA A 204 60.31 -8.85 10.19
C ALA A 204 60.34 -7.55 9.37
N GLU A 205 59.72 -6.48 9.87
CA GLU A 205 59.75 -5.16 9.23
C GLU A 205 61.14 -4.54 9.26
N ALA A 206 61.87 -4.64 10.37
CA ALA A 206 63.25 -4.17 10.48
C ALA A 206 64.19 -4.90 9.53
N GLN A 207 64.01 -6.22 9.36
CA GLN A 207 64.75 -7.01 8.38
C GLN A 207 64.40 -6.62 6.95
N LYS A 208 63.12 -6.44 6.64
CA LYS A 208 62.64 -6.00 5.32
C LYS A 208 63.13 -4.60 4.96
N ALA A 209 63.25 -3.72 5.96
CA ALA A 209 63.79 -2.37 5.82
C ALA A 209 65.34 -2.32 5.80
N GLY A 210 66.04 -3.47 5.91
CA GLY A 210 67.51 -3.53 5.94
C GLY A 210 68.15 -2.99 7.22
N ASN A 211 67.37 -2.68 8.25
CA ASN A 211 67.87 -2.13 9.52
C ASN A 211 68.31 -3.26 10.46
N HIS A 212 69.43 -3.90 10.12
CA HIS A 212 69.94 -5.08 10.83
C HIS A 212 70.23 -4.82 12.31
N ARG A 213 70.69 -3.62 12.67
CA ARG A 213 70.98 -3.26 14.07
C ARG A 213 69.72 -3.29 14.94
N LEU A 214 68.63 -2.73 14.42
CA LEU A 214 67.34 -2.72 15.10
C LEU A 214 66.71 -4.11 15.15
N ALA A 215 66.87 -4.92 14.09
CA ALA A 215 66.40 -6.31 14.10
C ALA A 215 67.12 -7.17 15.15
N ILE A 216 68.43 -6.97 15.36
CA ILE A 216 69.20 -7.69 16.40
C ILE A 216 68.75 -7.27 17.80
N SER A 217 68.55 -5.97 18.05
CA SER A 217 68.09 -5.50 19.37
C SER A 217 66.71 -6.06 19.73
N LEU A 218 65.79 -6.10 18.76
CA LEU A 218 64.45 -6.65 18.97
C LEU A 218 64.48 -8.17 19.19
N LYS A 219 65.35 -8.91 18.50
CA LYS A 219 65.55 -10.34 18.75
C LYS A 219 66.06 -10.62 20.16
N ASN A 220 66.98 -9.80 20.67
CA ASN A 220 67.48 -9.93 22.04
C ASN A 220 66.40 -9.63 23.08
N GLN A 221 65.53 -8.65 22.81
CA GLN A 221 64.37 -8.36 23.66
C GLN A 221 63.38 -9.55 23.67
N LEU A 222 63.11 -10.15 22.52
CA LEU A 222 62.23 -11.33 22.42
C LEU A 222 62.80 -12.53 23.19
N LEU A 223 64.11 -12.78 23.11
CA LEU A 223 64.78 -13.83 23.89
C LEU A 223 64.72 -13.55 25.40
N ALA A 224 64.87 -12.29 25.83
CA ALA A 224 64.78 -11.91 27.23
C ALA A 224 63.35 -12.10 27.79
N GLU A 225 62.31 -11.77 27.01
CA GLU A 225 60.91 -12.03 27.39
C GLU A 225 60.57 -13.52 27.44
N GLN A 226 61.20 -14.35 26.61
CA GLN A 226 61.02 -15.80 26.65
C GLN A 226 61.72 -16.42 27.87
N ALA A 227 62.91 -15.94 28.20
CA ALA A 227 63.67 -16.39 29.36
C ALA A 227 63.01 -16.00 30.70
N SER A 228 62.28 -14.89 30.75
CA SER A 228 61.56 -14.46 31.97
C SER A 228 60.20 -15.13 32.18
N LYS A 229 59.69 -15.86 31.17
CA LYS A 229 58.42 -16.59 31.23
C LYS A 229 58.58 -18.08 31.57
N GLN A 230 59.82 -18.57 31.74
CA GLN A 230 60.12 -19.91 32.25
C GLN A 230 60.41 -19.85 33.74
#